data_AF-A0A358KJT7-F1
#
_entry.id   AF-A0A358KJT7-F1
#
_cell.length_a   1.000
_cell.length_b   1.000
_cell.length_c   1.000
_cell.angle_alpha   90.00
_cell.angle_beta   90.00
_cell.angle_gamma   90.00
#
_symmetry.space_group_name_H-M   'P 1'
#
loop_
_entity.id
_entity.type
_entity.pdbx_description
1 polymer ?
#
loop_
_entity_poly.entity_id
_entity_poly.type
_entity_poly.pdbx_seq_one_letter_code
_entity_poly.pdbx_strand_id
1 'polypeptide(L)'
;MSSPLIQEVETRHSPESLIARLHSSPGTILLRSGTMEHSDRFSLVAAMPFLRFESFGSRCIIRSATGKRTLFGNPWKLLESLANRYELLEE
;
A
#
# COMPACT_ATOMS: atom_id res chain seq x y z
N MET A 1 -12.39 -4.63 -21.49
CA MET A 1 -11.01 -4.25 -21.82
C MET A 1 -10.21 -4.38 -20.54
N SER A 2 -9.18 -5.22 -20.49
CA SER A 2 -8.30 -5.29 -19.31
C SER A 2 -7.37 -4.08 -19.35
N SER A 3 -7.42 -3.24 -18.32
CA SER A 3 -6.39 -2.21 -18.13
C SER A 3 -5.05 -2.88 -17.79
N PRO A 4 -3.92 -2.34 -18.26
CA PRO A 4 -2.61 -2.87 -17.88
C PRO A 4 -2.39 -2.71 -16.36
N LEU A 5 -1.69 -3.67 -15.76
CA LEU A 5 -1.34 -3.63 -14.33
C LEU A 5 -0.39 -2.46 -14.02
N ILE A 6 0.57 -2.20 -14.92
CA ILE A 6 1.52 -1.10 -14.83
C ILE A 6 1.32 -0.20 -16.05
N GLN A 7 1.20 1.10 -15.79
CA GLN A 7 1.12 2.12 -16.82
C GLN A 7 2.08 3.26 -16.47
N GLU A 8 2.99 3.56 -17.38
CA GLU A 8 3.80 4.77 -17.29
C GLU A 8 2.97 6.00 -17.65
N VAL A 9 3.11 7.06 -16.86
CA VAL A 9 2.36 8.30 -17.02
C VAL A 9 3.32 9.48 -16.88
N GLU A 10 3.33 10.36 -17.87
CA GLU A 10 4.02 11.64 -17.74
C GLU A 10 3.34 12.52 -16.69
N THR A 11 4.12 13.02 -15.73
CA THR A 11 3.60 13.87 -14.66
C THR A 11 4.56 14.99 -14.31
N ARG A 12 4.00 16.17 -14.02
CA ARG A 12 4.75 17.33 -13.50
C ARG A 12 4.89 17.29 -11.98
N HIS A 13 4.29 16.30 -11.33
CA HIS A 13 4.29 16.20 -9.88
C HIS A 13 5.61 15.61 -9.37
N SER A 14 6.23 16.27 -8.38
CA SER A 14 7.15 15.61 -7.46
C SER A 14 6.37 14.70 -6.50
N PRO A 15 7.02 13.74 -5.81
CA PRO A 15 6.37 12.91 -4.80
C PRO A 15 5.60 13.74 -3.74
N GLU A 16 6.13 14.90 -3.33
CA GLU A 16 5.53 15.79 -2.32
C GLU A 16 4.28 16.49 -2.87
N SER A 17 4.37 17.01 -4.09
CA SER A 17 3.22 17.64 -4.73
C SER A 17 2.11 16.63 -5.02
N LEU A 18 2.47 15.36 -5.30
CA LEU A 18 1.51 14.29 -5.53
C LEU A 18 0.79 13.89 -4.23
N ILE A 19 1.52 13.66 -3.14
CA ILE A 19 0.88 13.34 -1.84
C ILE A 19 0.03 14.51 -1.33
N ALA A 20 0.47 15.76 -1.54
CA ALA A 20 -0.33 16.93 -1.21
C ALA A 20 -1.65 16.98 -1.99
N ARG A 21 -1.64 16.58 -3.27
CA ARG A 21 -2.86 16.46 -4.07
C ARG A 21 -3.77 15.32 -3.59
N LEU A 22 -3.20 14.25 -3.04
CA LEU A 22 -3.91 13.07 -2.53
C LEU A 22 -4.24 13.15 -1.03
N HIS A 23 -4.07 14.31 -0.37
CA HIS A 23 -4.21 14.44 1.09
C HIS A 23 -5.60 14.03 1.62
N SER A 24 -6.65 14.16 0.81
CA SER A 24 -8.01 13.75 1.18
C SER A 24 -8.27 12.25 0.98
N SER A 25 -7.38 11.54 0.27
CA SER A 25 -7.50 10.11 0.04
C SER A 25 -7.13 9.32 1.31
N PRO A 26 -7.96 8.38 1.76
CA PRO A 26 -7.68 7.59 2.95
C PRO A 26 -6.40 6.75 2.80
N GLY A 27 -5.63 6.66 3.89
CA GLY A 27 -4.47 5.77 3.96
C GLY A 27 -3.34 6.14 3.01
N THR A 28 -3.25 7.41 2.61
CA THR A 28 -2.17 7.90 1.75
C THR A 28 -0.82 7.88 2.48
N ILE A 29 0.19 7.30 1.84
CA ILE A 29 1.55 7.17 2.36
C ILE A 29 2.54 7.54 1.27
N LEU A 30 3.62 8.25 1.64
CA LEU A 30 4.80 8.48 0.82
C LEU A 30 6.00 7.79 1.47
N LEU A 31 6.66 6.92 0.71
CA LEU A 31 7.99 6.40 1.00
C LEU A 31 8.98 7.14 0.10
N ARG A 32 9.71 8.08 0.68
CA ARG A 32 10.66 8.94 -0.05
C ARG A 32 12.04 8.31 -0.06
N SER A 33 12.65 8.21 -1.24
CA SER A 33 14.07 7.89 -1.37
C SER A 33 14.94 9.09 -0.92
N GLY A 34 15.97 8.85 -0.10
CA GLY A 34 16.89 9.89 0.40
C GLY A 34 17.85 10.46 -0.67
N THR A 35 18.55 11.54 -0.32
CA THR A 35 19.31 12.47 -1.20
C THR A 35 20.66 11.99 -1.74
N MET A 36 20.93 10.68 -1.80
CA MET A 36 22.22 10.21 -2.33
C MET A 36 22.10 9.90 -3.84
N GLU A 37 23.14 10.27 -4.58
CA GLU A 37 23.27 10.27 -6.04
C GLU A 37 23.33 8.86 -6.65
N HIS A 38 22.20 8.15 -6.73
CA HIS A 38 22.09 6.94 -7.57
C HIS A 38 20.83 7.03 -8.44
N SER A 39 20.97 6.68 -9.72
CA SER A 39 19.94 6.81 -10.77
C SER A 39 18.75 5.87 -10.61
N ASP A 40 18.87 4.80 -9.83
CA ASP A 40 17.90 3.69 -9.83
C ASP A 40 16.96 3.74 -8.62
N ARG A 41 16.72 4.93 -8.06
CA ARG A 41 15.92 5.10 -6.85
C ARG A 41 14.51 5.57 -7.17
N PHE A 42 13.54 4.91 -6.55
CA PHE A 42 12.14 5.26 -6.63
C PHE A 42 11.64 5.82 -5.29
N SER A 43 10.78 6.84 -5.38
CA SER A 43 9.86 7.18 -4.30
C SER A 43 8.50 6.55 -4.60
N LEU A 44 7.84 6.01 -3.58
CA LEU A 44 6.57 5.32 -3.73
C LEU A 44 5.46 6.11 -3.05
N VAL A 45 4.36 6.32 -3.76
CA VAL A 45 3.12 6.85 -3.20
C VAL A 45 2.04 5.79 -3.33
N ALA A 46 1.39 5.47 -2.22
CA ALA A 46 0.22 4.60 -2.19
C ALA A 46 -0.95 5.35 -1.55
N ALA A 47 -2.16 5.13 -2.06
CA ALA A 47 -3.38 5.75 -1.55
C ALA A 47 -4.57 4.79 -1.73
N MET A 48 -5.64 5.02 -0.96
CA MET A 48 -6.88 4.24 -1.05
C MET A 48 -6.67 2.71 -0.92
N PRO A 49 -6.09 2.24 0.19
CA PRO A 49 -5.88 0.80 0.37
C PRO A 49 -7.23 0.06 0.37
N PHE A 50 -7.32 -1.03 -0.39
CA PHE A 50 -8.51 -1.88 -0.42
C PHE A 50 -8.64 -2.76 0.84
N LEU A 51 -7.54 -2.95 1.58
CA LEU A 51 -7.48 -3.70 2.83
C LEU A 51 -6.60 -2.97 3.84
N ARG A 52 -7.06 -2.89 5.09
CA ARG A 52 -6.29 -2.38 6.24
C ARG A 52 -6.16 -3.45 7.31
N PHE A 53 -4.94 -3.69 7.77
CA PHE A 53 -4.61 -4.55 8.90
C PHE A 53 -4.06 -3.70 10.04
N GLU A 54 -4.59 -3.88 11.25
CA GLU A 54 -4.16 -3.17 12.45
C GLU A 54 -3.98 -4.20 13.58
N SER A 55 -2.87 -4.17 14.33
CA SER A 55 -2.63 -5.11 15.44
C SER A 55 -2.30 -4.38 16.74
N PHE A 56 -2.92 -4.83 17.84
CA PHE A 56 -2.66 -4.36 19.20
C PHE A 56 -2.40 -5.57 20.09
N GLY A 57 -1.13 -5.90 20.30
CA GLY A 57 -0.74 -7.19 20.90
C GLY A 57 -1.27 -8.35 20.04
N SER A 58 -2.02 -9.27 20.65
CA SER A 58 -2.63 -10.39 19.94
C SER A 58 -3.91 -10.03 19.18
N ARG A 59 -4.50 -8.86 19.42
CA ARG A 59 -5.77 -8.45 18.79
C ARG A 59 -5.51 -7.83 17.43
N CYS A 60 -5.94 -8.51 16.37
CA CYS A 60 -5.79 -8.08 14.98
C CYS A 60 -7.15 -7.65 14.40
N ILE A 61 -7.19 -6.49 13.75
CA ILE A 61 -8.38 -5.95 13.07
C ILE A 61 -8.07 -5.93 11.57
N ILE A 62 -8.93 -6.54 10.78
CA ILE A 62 -8.89 -6.52 9.31
C ILE A 62 -10.12 -5.78 8.81
N ARG A 63 -9.91 -4.79 7.93
CA ARG A 63 -10.97 -4.01 7.29
C ARG A 63 -10.81 -4.10 5.78
N SER A 64 -11.88 -4.42 5.08
CA SER A 64 -11.94 -4.44 3.63
C SER A 64 -13.36 -4.11 3.16
N ALA A 65 -13.61 -4.15 1.85
CA ALA A 65 -14.95 -4.02 1.27
C ALA A 65 -15.95 -5.06 1.82
N THR A 66 -15.49 -6.22 2.28
CA THR A 66 -16.34 -7.28 2.86
C THR A 66 -16.67 -7.03 4.34
N GLY A 67 -16.21 -5.91 4.92
CA GLY A 67 -16.49 -5.52 6.30
C GLY A 67 -15.28 -5.59 7.23
N LYS A 68 -15.56 -5.57 8.54
CA LYS A 68 -14.56 -5.58 9.61
C LYS A 68 -14.54 -6.95 10.30
N ARG A 69 -13.35 -7.52 10.47
CA ARG A 69 -13.12 -8.75 11.24
C ARG A 69 -12.11 -8.49 12.34
N THR A 70 -12.36 -9.04 13.53
CA THR A 70 -11.39 -9.05 14.63
C THR A 70 -10.96 -10.48 14.88
N LEU A 71 -9.65 -10.73 14.90
CA LEU A 71 -9.04 -12.03 15.17
C LEU A 71 -8.05 -11.90 16.32
N PHE A 72 -7.75 -13.00 17.01
CA PHE A 72 -6.74 -13.04 18.06
C PHE A 72 -5.64 -14.04 17.69
N GLY A 73 -4.38 -13.68 17.85
CA GLY A 73 -3.24 -14.56 17.55
C GLY A 73 -1.95 -13.81 17.24
N ASN A 74 -1.02 -14.50 16.55
CA ASN A 74 0.23 -13.89 16.10
C ASN A 74 -0.04 -12.99 14.88
N PRO A 75 0.21 -11.66 14.98
CA PRO A 75 -0.07 -10.73 13.89
C PRO A 75 0.74 -11.02 12.63
N TRP A 76 1.95 -11.54 12.75
CA TRP A 76 2.82 -11.84 11.61
C TRP A 76 2.30 -12.99 10.76
N LYS A 77 1.81 -14.08 11.38
CA LYS A 77 1.18 -15.20 10.67
C LYS A 77 -0.10 -14.79 9.94
N LEU A 78 -0.89 -13.90 10.56
CA LEU A 78 -2.08 -13.36 9.93
C LEU A 78 -1.73 -12.43 8.76
N LEU A 79 -0.71 -11.60 8.91
CA LEU A 79 -0.22 -10.72 7.86
C LEU A 79 0.31 -11.51 6.66
N GLU A 80 1.11 -12.56 6.89
CA GLU A 80 1.60 -13.47 5.86
C GLU A 80 0.45 -14.13 5.09
N SER A 81 -0.54 -14.68 5.79
CA SER A 81 -1.74 -15.26 5.16
C SER A 81 -2.54 -14.24 4.35
N LEU A 82 -2.53 -12.95 4.72
CA LEU A 82 -3.17 -11.89 3.95
C LEU A 82 -2.34 -11.54 2.71
N ALA A 83 -1.02 -11.38 2.86
CA ALA A 83 -0.10 -11.03 1.77
C ALA A 83 -0.14 -12.09 0.65
N ASN A 84 -0.07 -13.37 0.99
CA ASN A 84 -0.05 -14.47 0.01
C ASN A 84 -1.34 -14.56 -0.83
N ARG A 85 -2.46 -14.00 -0.36
CA ARG A 85 -3.71 -13.95 -1.14
C ARG A 85 -3.70 -12.94 -2.27
N TYR A 86 -2.77 -11.99 -2.23
CA TYR A 86 -2.61 -10.92 -3.21
C TYR A 86 -1.27 -11.00 -3.92
N GLU A 87 -0.57 -12.14 -3.80
CA GLU A 87 0.61 -12.41 -4.60
C GLU A 87 0.23 -12.48 -6.08
N LEU A 88 0.95 -11.70 -6.88
CA LEU A 88 0.84 -11.76 -8.32
C LEU A 88 1.89 -12.75 -8.80
N LEU A 89 1.45 -13.85 -9.42
CA LEU A 89 2.36 -14.82 -10.00
C LEU A 89 3.12 -14.15 -11.16
N GLU A 90 4.44 -14.30 -11.19
CA GLU A 90 5.22 -13.94 -12.36
C GLU A 90 4.83 -14.88 -13.52
N GLU A 91 4.62 -14.30 -14.71
CA GLU A 91 4.48 -15.08 -15.97
C GLU A 91 5.84 -15.58 -16.46
#